data_AF-A0A1A2UE90-F1
#
_entry.id   AF-A0A1A2UE90-F1
#
_cell.length_a   1.000
_cell.length_b   1.000
_cell.length_c   1.000
_cell.angle_alpha   90.00
_cell.angle_beta   90.00
_cell.angle_gamma   90.00
#
_symmetry.space_group_name_H-M   'P 1'
#
loop_
_entity.id
_entity.type
_entity.pdbx_description
1 polymer ?
#
loop_
_entity_poly.entity_id
_entity_poly.type
_entity_poly.pdbx_seq_one_letter_code
_entity_poly.pdbx_strand_id
1 'polypeptide(L)'
;MRPGVVWHYLTDAIHYRLVKLGVLSGTAKHLAEVRAAFEEQAAKGQFQERWFDMNIVPWSVTFPKVFKRADPIRILEIGSWEGRSTLFFLTYFTQGHMTAVDTWAGSDEWHYHATSDLRDLEARFDHNVSSAPGRVTKRKGSSLSVLPQLIDEKQEFDLIYVDGSHFADDAIVDSLNSWRLLKQGGMMIFDDVMWPAYPRPRANTAWAIHQFLKYHAGEYKVLHAQYQIILQKKAAFDDGLADWVNHPAAAVAVTQSATNSNHQPEQAHQHSLG
;
A
#
# COMPACT_ATOMS: atom_id res chain seq x y z
N MET A 1 -23.91 -7.36 6.14
CA MET A 1 -22.89 -7.09 5.10
C MET A 1 -23.50 -6.16 4.06
N ARG A 2 -22.70 -5.28 3.43
CA ARG A 2 -23.19 -4.31 2.44
C ARG A 2 -23.65 -5.01 1.15
N PRO A 3 -24.69 -4.53 0.44
CA PRO A 3 -25.21 -5.22 -0.75
C PRO A 3 -24.14 -5.48 -1.82
N GLY A 4 -23.26 -4.51 -2.09
CA GLY A 4 -22.17 -4.68 -3.05
C GLY A 4 -21.15 -5.75 -2.63
N VAL A 5 -20.85 -5.87 -1.34
CA VAL A 5 -19.93 -6.91 -0.82
C VAL A 5 -20.57 -8.29 -0.96
N VAL A 6 -21.85 -8.43 -0.59
CA VAL A 6 -22.57 -9.71 -0.71
C VAL A 6 -22.71 -10.15 -2.17
N TRP A 7 -23.03 -9.21 -3.06
CA TRP A 7 -23.09 -9.47 -4.50
C TRP A 7 -21.76 -10.04 -5.01
N HIS A 8 -20.65 -9.34 -4.74
CA HIS A 8 -19.32 -9.78 -5.17
C HIS A 8 -18.91 -11.12 -4.52
N TYR A 9 -19.24 -11.34 -3.26
CA TYR A 9 -18.99 -12.62 -2.59
C TYR A 9 -19.66 -13.81 -3.30
N LEU A 10 -20.87 -13.63 -3.84
CA LEU A 10 -21.54 -14.69 -4.59
C LEU A 10 -21.03 -14.78 -6.03
N THR A 11 -20.90 -13.65 -6.72
CA THR A 11 -20.59 -13.66 -8.16
C THR A 11 -19.13 -13.96 -8.46
N ASP A 12 -18.19 -13.51 -7.63
CA ASP A 12 -16.77 -13.71 -7.87
C ASP A 12 -16.40 -15.19 -7.75
N ALA A 13 -17.00 -15.90 -6.79
CA ALA A 13 -16.79 -17.35 -6.65
C ALA A 13 -17.20 -18.12 -7.90
N ILE A 14 -18.34 -17.76 -8.50
CA ILE A 14 -18.83 -18.35 -9.75
C ILE A 14 -17.89 -17.98 -10.90
N HIS A 15 -17.54 -16.69 -11.02
CA HIS A 15 -16.65 -16.20 -12.08
C HIS A 15 -15.32 -16.96 -12.07
N TYR A 16 -14.70 -17.15 -10.90
CA TYR A 16 -13.41 -17.83 -10.80
C TYR A 16 -13.48 -19.29 -11.21
N ARG A 17 -14.59 -19.97 -10.86
CA ARG A 17 -14.83 -21.34 -11.34
C ARG A 17 -14.93 -21.38 -12.87
N LEU A 18 -15.65 -20.44 -13.48
CA LEU A 18 -15.79 -20.37 -14.94
C LEU A 18 -14.46 -20.07 -15.65
N VAL A 19 -13.62 -19.20 -15.09
CA VAL A 19 -12.27 -18.93 -15.62
C VAL A 19 -11.38 -20.17 -15.50
N LYS A 20 -11.37 -20.83 -14.34
CA LYS A 20 -10.58 -22.05 -14.12
C LYS A 20 -11.01 -23.21 -15.02
N LEU A 21 -12.29 -23.32 -15.33
CA LEU A 21 -12.84 -24.31 -16.26
C LEU A 21 -12.62 -23.95 -17.74
N GLY A 22 -12.02 -22.79 -18.05
CA GLY A 22 -11.78 -22.35 -19.43
C GLY A 22 -13.02 -21.88 -20.18
N VAL A 23 -14.17 -21.75 -19.50
CA VAL A 23 -15.44 -21.31 -20.10
C VAL A 23 -15.32 -19.86 -20.58
N LEU A 24 -14.66 -19.01 -19.80
CA LEU A 24 -14.33 -17.64 -20.17
C LEU A 24 -12.97 -17.60 -20.88
N SER A 25 -12.95 -18.09 -22.13
CA SER A 25 -11.71 -18.39 -22.87
C SER A 25 -10.71 -17.23 -22.96
N GLY A 26 -11.17 -16.00 -23.18
CA GLY A 26 -10.32 -14.81 -23.21
C GLY A 26 -9.65 -14.53 -21.87
N THR A 27 -10.42 -14.55 -20.78
CA THR A 27 -9.92 -14.36 -19.41
C THR A 27 -9.02 -15.52 -18.97
N ALA A 28 -9.36 -16.75 -19.35
CA ALA A 28 -8.55 -17.94 -19.06
C ALA A 28 -7.20 -17.89 -19.78
N LYS A 29 -7.17 -17.47 -21.06
CA LYS A 29 -5.93 -17.25 -21.82
C LYS A 29 -5.07 -16.16 -21.18
N HIS A 30 -5.67 -15.02 -20.84
CA HIS A 30 -4.96 -13.93 -20.15
C HIS A 30 -4.34 -14.40 -18.82
N LEU A 31 -5.11 -15.12 -17.99
CA LEU A 31 -4.62 -15.69 -16.74
C LEU A 31 -3.46 -16.66 -16.97
N ALA A 32 -3.54 -17.52 -17.99
CA ALA A 32 -2.47 -18.46 -18.31
C ALA A 32 -1.18 -17.73 -18.72
N GLU A 33 -1.28 -16.67 -19.54
CA GLU A 33 -0.13 -15.84 -19.93
C GLU A 33 0.50 -15.12 -18.73
N VAL A 34 -0.32 -14.52 -17.87
CA VAL A 34 0.14 -13.84 -16.65
C VAL A 34 0.82 -14.82 -15.70
N ARG A 35 0.20 -15.99 -15.46
CA ARG A 35 0.77 -17.02 -14.58
C ARG A 35 2.08 -17.55 -15.14
N ALA A 36 2.15 -17.87 -16.43
CA ALA A 36 3.38 -18.36 -17.04
C ALA A 36 4.53 -17.35 -16.88
N ALA A 37 4.28 -16.07 -17.15
CA ALA A 37 5.28 -15.02 -16.98
C ALA A 37 5.73 -14.86 -15.52
N PHE A 38 4.77 -14.90 -14.57
CA PHE A 38 5.08 -14.82 -13.15
C PHE A 38 5.90 -16.02 -12.66
N GLU A 39 5.49 -17.24 -12.99
CA GLU A 39 6.20 -18.46 -12.55
C GLU A 39 7.61 -18.53 -13.14
N GLU A 40 7.83 -18.06 -14.38
CA GLU A 40 9.17 -17.98 -14.97
C GLU A 40 10.10 -17.06 -14.17
N GLN A 41 9.59 -15.92 -13.70
CA GLN A 41 10.37 -15.02 -12.84
C GLN A 41 10.50 -15.58 -11.42
N ALA A 42 9.43 -16.14 -10.87
CA ALA A 42 9.42 -16.69 -9.51
C ALA A 42 10.37 -17.88 -9.35
N ALA A 43 10.55 -18.69 -10.39
CA ALA A 43 11.51 -19.79 -10.41
C ALA A 43 12.98 -19.35 -10.31
N LYS A 44 13.27 -18.06 -10.56
CA LYS A 44 14.62 -17.48 -10.43
C LYS A 44 14.89 -16.92 -9.03
N GLY A 45 13.86 -16.81 -8.19
CA GLY A 45 13.96 -16.32 -6.81
C GLY A 45 14.18 -17.43 -5.79
N GLN A 46 14.29 -17.02 -4.53
CA GLN A 46 14.51 -17.84 -3.33
C GLN A 46 13.27 -17.86 -2.43
N PHE A 47 12.08 -17.97 -3.03
CA PHE A 47 10.82 -18.01 -2.28
C PHE A 47 10.67 -19.32 -1.51
N GLN A 48 10.36 -19.20 -0.23
CA GLN A 48 9.95 -20.33 0.62
C GLN A 48 8.43 -20.35 0.78
N GLU A 49 7.83 -19.16 0.92
CA GLU A 49 6.40 -19.03 1.19
C GLU A 49 5.62 -18.71 -0.09
N ARG A 50 4.43 -19.32 -0.21
CA ARG A 50 3.57 -19.21 -1.40
C ARG A 50 2.16 -18.71 -1.09
N TRP A 51 1.94 -18.10 0.08
CA TRP A 51 0.62 -17.64 0.52
C TRP A 51 -0.08 -16.76 -0.53
N PHE A 52 0.68 -15.86 -1.18
CA PHE A 52 0.22 -15.00 -2.26
C PHE A 52 -0.43 -15.74 -3.46
N ASP A 53 -0.06 -16.99 -3.75
CA ASP A 53 -0.44 -17.65 -5.02
C ASP A 53 -1.95 -17.81 -5.21
N MET A 54 -2.71 -17.84 -4.12
CA MET A 54 -4.17 -17.88 -4.17
C MET A 54 -4.79 -16.59 -4.74
N ASN A 55 -4.06 -15.47 -4.65
CA ASN A 55 -4.50 -14.13 -5.06
C ASN A 55 -4.27 -13.86 -6.56
N ILE A 56 -3.44 -14.67 -7.25
CA ILE A 56 -3.14 -14.53 -8.69
C ILE A 56 -4.41 -14.49 -9.54
N VAL A 57 -5.38 -15.37 -9.28
CA VAL A 57 -6.63 -15.42 -10.05
C VAL A 57 -7.51 -14.19 -9.77
N PRO A 58 -7.86 -13.86 -8.52
CA PRO A 58 -8.59 -12.64 -8.19
C PRO A 58 -7.98 -11.37 -8.79
N TRP A 59 -6.66 -11.23 -8.75
CA TRP A 59 -5.95 -10.05 -9.24
C TRP A 59 -5.98 -9.96 -10.77
N SER A 60 -5.66 -11.06 -11.46
CA SER A 60 -5.63 -11.12 -12.93
C SER A 60 -6.98 -10.83 -13.58
N VAL A 61 -8.09 -11.08 -12.87
CA VAL A 61 -9.44 -10.76 -13.38
C VAL A 61 -9.97 -9.41 -12.91
N THR A 62 -9.34 -8.80 -11.90
CA THR A 62 -9.81 -7.54 -11.31
C THR A 62 -9.02 -6.34 -11.82
N PHE A 63 -7.70 -6.45 -11.97
CA PHE A 63 -6.86 -5.37 -12.50
C PHE A 63 -7.31 -4.84 -13.87
N PRO A 64 -7.70 -5.69 -14.86
CA PRO A 64 -8.17 -5.20 -16.16
C PRO A 64 -9.43 -4.34 -16.10
N LYS A 65 -10.17 -4.33 -14.97
CA LYS A 65 -11.37 -3.49 -14.79
C LYS A 65 -11.02 -2.00 -14.61
N VAL A 66 -9.76 -1.69 -14.27
CA VAL A 66 -9.31 -0.32 -13.95
C VAL A 66 -8.04 0.05 -14.71
N PHE A 67 -7.09 -0.88 -14.84
CA PHE A 67 -5.76 -0.60 -15.38
C PHE A 67 -5.44 -1.51 -16.57
N LYS A 68 -4.58 -1.02 -17.46
CA LYS A 68 -3.89 -1.82 -18.46
C LYS A 68 -2.52 -2.23 -17.92
N ARG A 69 -2.01 -3.38 -18.37
CA ARG A 69 -0.69 -3.87 -17.96
C ARG A 69 0.47 -2.91 -18.28
N ALA A 70 0.33 -2.11 -19.33
CA ALA A 70 1.36 -1.16 -19.76
C ALA A 70 1.23 0.23 -19.09
N ASP A 71 0.23 0.44 -18.23
CA ASP A 71 0.08 1.72 -17.54
C ASP A 71 1.24 1.94 -16.55
N PRO A 72 1.81 3.16 -16.48
CA PRO A 72 2.93 3.47 -15.60
C PRO A 72 2.44 3.75 -14.17
N ILE A 73 1.82 2.75 -13.54
CA ILE A 73 1.16 2.92 -12.23
C ILE A 73 2.18 2.92 -11.08
N ARG A 74 1.89 3.71 -10.05
CA ARG A 74 2.61 3.71 -8.77
C ARG A 74 1.88 2.81 -7.79
N ILE A 75 2.59 1.85 -7.22
CA ILE A 75 2.03 0.81 -6.36
C ILE A 75 2.68 0.91 -4.99
N LEU A 76 1.87 0.94 -3.93
CA LEU A 76 2.32 0.80 -2.55
C LEU A 76 1.94 -0.58 -2.03
N GLU A 77 2.89 -1.26 -1.42
CA GLU A 77 2.68 -2.54 -0.75
C GLU A 77 3.10 -2.41 0.72
N ILE A 78 2.22 -2.80 1.62
CA ILE A 78 2.44 -2.80 3.07
C ILE A 78 2.46 -4.25 3.53
N GLY A 79 3.59 -4.70 4.07
CA GLY A 79 3.88 -6.13 4.25
C GLY A 79 4.36 -6.73 2.93
N SER A 80 5.67 -6.73 2.73
CA SER A 80 6.31 -7.18 1.49
C SER A 80 7.04 -8.51 1.63
N TRP A 81 7.36 -8.93 2.86
CA TRP A 81 7.97 -10.23 3.18
C TRP A 81 9.14 -10.60 2.25
N GLU A 82 9.13 -11.80 1.66
CA GLU A 82 10.09 -12.27 0.63
C GLU A 82 9.86 -11.65 -0.76
N GLY A 83 8.80 -10.86 -0.96
CA GLY A 83 8.57 -10.10 -2.20
C GLY A 83 7.78 -10.86 -3.28
N ARG A 84 6.99 -11.87 -2.91
CA ARG A 84 6.29 -12.73 -3.89
C ARG A 84 5.17 -11.97 -4.62
N SER A 85 4.34 -11.25 -3.86
CA SER A 85 3.35 -10.31 -4.37
C SER A 85 4.01 -9.14 -5.11
N THR A 86 5.11 -8.59 -4.58
CA THR A 86 5.91 -7.56 -5.25
C THR A 86 6.35 -8.00 -6.64
N LEU A 87 6.90 -9.20 -6.77
CA LEU A 87 7.33 -9.78 -8.04
C LEU A 87 6.14 -9.96 -8.99
N PHE A 88 4.98 -10.38 -8.47
CA PHE A 88 3.77 -10.48 -9.27
C PHE A 88 3.35 -9.12 -9.83
N PHE A 89 3.28 -8.08 -9.00
CA PHE A 89 2.98 -6.72 -9.47
C PHE A 89 3.95 -6.25 -10.55
N LEU A 90 5.25 -6.45 -10.35
CA LEU A 90 6.30 -6.06 -11.30
C LEU A 90 6.22 -6.82 -12.63
N THR A 91 5.69 -8.03 -12.61
CA THR A 91 5.47 -8.88 -13.80
C THR A 91 4.17 -8.55 -14.52
N TYR A 92 3.12 -8.25 -13.75
CA TYR A 92 1.81 -7.90 -14.28
C TYR A 92 1.82 -6.51 -14.92
N PHE A 93 2.28 -5.49 -14.17
CA PHE A 93 2.37 -4.10 -14.61
C PHE A 93 3.77 -3.80 -15.14
N THR A 94 3.93 -3.87 -16.46
CA THR A 94 5.24 -3.83 -17.12
C THR A 94 5.93 -2.47 -17.02
N GLN A 95 5.20 -1.41 -16.69
CA GLN A 95 5.70 -0.06 -16.42
C GLN A 95 5.42 0.39 -14.97
N GLY A 96 4.95 -0.52 -14.11
CA GLY A 96 4.63 -0.23 -12.72
C GLY A 96 5.88 0.00 -11.87
N HIS A 97 5.75 0.89 -10.90
CA HIS A 97 6.78 1.20 -9.90
C HIS A 97 6.26 0.88 -8.50
N MET A 98 7.00 0.05 -7.77
CA MET A 98 6.68 -0.40 -6.42
C MET A 98 7.31 0.50 -5.37
N THR A 99 6.57 0.79 -4.32
CA THR A 99 7.08 1.17 -3.00
C THR A 99 6.72 0.07 -2.03
N ALA A 100 7.73 -0.64 -1.53
CA ALA A 100 7.57 -1.76 -0.60
C ALA A 100 7.86 -1.27 0.83
N VAL A 101 6.87 -1.40 1.71
CA VAL A 101 6.96 -1.05 3.13
C VAL A 101 6.92 -2.32 3.96
N ASP A 102 7.98 -2.57 4.71
CA ASP A 102 8.06 -3.69 5.63
C ASP A 102 9.11 -3.39 6.72
N THR A 103 9.01 -4.05 7.86
CA THR A 103 10.06 -4.03 8.87
C THR A 103 11.22 -4.96 8.50
N TRP A 104 10.93 -6.01 7.74
CA TRP A 104 11.75 -7.20 7.52
C TRP A 104 12.25 -7.84 8.83
N ALA A 105 11.47 -7.70 9.90
CA ALA A 105 11.80 -8.19 11.24
C ALA A 105 10.99 -9.44 11.64
N GLY A 106 10.21 -10.03 10.73
CA GLY A 106 9.24 -11.07 11.07
C GLY A 106 7.87 -10.50 11.47
N SER A 107 6.94 -11.40 11.78
CA SER A 107 5.65 -11.12 12.42
C SER A 107 5.51 -11.99 13.67
N ASP A 108 4.74 -11.48 14.64
CA ASP A 108 4.52 -12.17 15.92
C ASP A 108 3.54 -13.35 15.79
N GLU A 109 2.79 -13.44 14.68
CA GLU A 109 1.63 -14.33 14.56
C GLU A 109 1.98 -15.72 14.02
N TRP A 110 3.16 -15.92 13.43
CA TRP A 110 3.57 -17.22 12.87
C TRP A 110 5.01 -17.62 13.20
N HIS A 111 5.19 -18.91 13.47
CA HIS A 111 6.52 -19.53 13.52
C HIS A 111 6.96 -19.83 12.09
N TYR A 112 8.00 -19.12 11.64
CA TYR A 112 8.44 -19.09 10.25
C TYR A 112 9.19 -20.34 9.79
N HIS A 113 8.90 -20.79 8.56
CA HIS A 113 9.73 -21.74 7.81
C HIS A 113 10.68 -21.06 6.80
N ALA A 114 10.40 -19.81 6.43
CA ALA A 114 11.20 -19.04 5.48
C ALA A 114 12.69 -18.98 5.87
N THR A 115 13.00 -18.71 7.13
CA THR A 115 14.38 -18.68 7.61
C THR A 115 14.44 -18.90 9.12
N SER A 116 15.46 -19.63 9.59
CA SER A 116 15.81 -19.68 11.01
C SER A 116 16.49 -18.38 11.48
N ASP A 117 16.90 -17.52 10.55
CA ASP A 117 17.55 -16.24 10.77
C ASP A 117 16.83 -15.11 10.02
N LEU A 118 16.07 -14.29 10.74
CA LEU A 118 15.30 -13.17 10.18
C LEU A 118 16.19 -12.14 9.47
N ARG A 119 17.52 -12.12 9.72
CA ARG A 119 18.47 -11.27 8.98
C ARG A 119 18.50 -11.58 7.48
N ASP A 120 18.08 -12.77 7.07
CA ASP A 120 18.04 -13.16 5.66
C ASP A 120 16.80 -12.67 4.92
N LEU A 121 15.74 -12.28 5.62
CA LEU A 121 14.46 -11.99 4.98
C LEU A 121 14.55 -10.78 4.04
N GLU A 122 15.18 -9.70 4.50
CA GLU A 122 15.42 -8.50 3.67
C GLU A 122 16.31 -8.81 2.47
N ALA A 123 17.36 -9.61 2.66
CA ALA A 123 18.26 -9.99 1.58
C ALA A 123 17.55 -10.88 0.54
N ARG A 124 16.65 -11.77 0.97
CA ARG A 124 15.81 -12.58 0.07
C ARG A 124 14.83 -11.71 -0.70
N PHE A 125 14.18 -10.76 -0.04
CA PHE A 125 13.34 -9.77 -0.72
C PHE A 125 14.13 -9.08 -1.83
N ASP A 126 15.29 -8.51 -1.51
CA ASP A 126 16.14 -7.80 -2.46
C ASP A 126 16.56 -8.70 -3.64
N HIS A 127 16.91 -9.95 -3.36
CA HIS A 127 17.23 -10.94 -4.40
C HIS A 127 16.03 -11.25 -5.30
N ASN A 128 14.87 -11.50 -4.71
CA ASN A 128 13.65 -11.93 -5.41
C ASN A 128 13.10 -10.85 -6.36
N VAL A 129 13.27 -9.58 -6.03
CA VAL A 129 12.79 -8.45 -6.84
C VAL A 129 13.86 -7.86 -7.77
N SER A 130 15.08 -8.42 -7.76
CA SER A 130 16.23 -7.90 -8.51
C SER A 130 16.06 -7.90 -10.04
N SER A 131 15.11 -8.68 -10.57
CA SER A 131 14.76 -8.71 -12.00
C SER A 131 14.12 -7.42 -12.52
N ALA A 132 13.79 -6.49 -11.64
CA ALA A 132 13.15 -5.21 -11.96
C ALA A 132 13.96 -4.00 -11.43
N PRO A 133 15.22 -3.83 -11.85
CA PRO A 133 16.08 -2.76 -11.33
C PRO A 133 15.45 -1.38 -11.61
N GLY A 134 15.51 -0.50 -10.60
CA GLY A 134 14.94 0.86 -10.69
C GLY A 134 13.42 0.96 -10.59
N ARG A 135 12.68 -0.16 -10.52
CA ARG A 135 11.22 -0.17 -10.38
C ARG A 135 10.74 -0.46 -8.95
N VAL A 136 11.65 -0.63 -7.99
CA VAL A 136 11.32 -0.90 -6.59
C VAL A 136 12.02 0.12 -5.69
N THR A 137 11.23 0.82 -4.88
CA THR A 137 11.71 1.64 -3.77
C THR A 137 11.39 0.94 -2.46
N LYS A 138 12.41 0.67 -1.65
CA LYS A 138 12.26 0.02 -0.35
C LYS A 138 12.13 1.06 0.76
N ARG A 139 11.13 0.93 1.63
CA ARG A 139 10.92 1.78 2.82
C ARG A 139 10.88 0.90 4.06
N LYS A 140 12.06 0.67 4.66
CA LYS A 140 12.21 -0.17 5.85
C LYS A 140 11.68 0.52 7.11
N GLY A 141 10.70 -0.11 7.75
CA GLY A 141 10.09 0.34 9.00
C GLY A 141 8.66 -0.15 9.17
N SER A 142 8.11 0.08 10.35
CA SER A 142 6.69 -0.16 10.61
C SER A 142 5.83 0.76 9.75
N SER A 143 4.73 0.25 9.21
CA SER A 143 3.73 1.03 8.47
C SER A 143 3.19 2.20 9.29
N LEU A 144 3.05 2.04 10.60
CA LEU A 144 2.64 3.09 11.55
C LEU A 144 3.56 4.31 11.53
N SER A 145 4.84 4.12 11.18
CA SER A 145 5.83 5.20 11.06
C SER A 145 6.04 5.64 9.61
N VAL A 146 6.05 4.70 8.66
CA VAL A 146 6.41 4.96 7.26
C VAL A 146 5.25 5.62 6.50
N LEU A 147 4.01 5.19 6.69
CA LEU A 147 2.88 5.75 5.94
C LEU A 147 2.65 7.24 6.23
N PRO A 148 2.73 7.73 7.49
CA PRO A 148 2.72 9.16 7.77
C PRO A 148 3.83 9.93 7.05
N GLN A 149 5.05 9.38 6.98
CA GLN A 149 6.14 10.02 6.23
C GLN A 149 5.83 10.12 4.74
N LEU A 150 5.27 9.07 4.13
CA LEU A 150 4.85 9.11 2.72
C LEU A 150 3.78 10.18 2.49
N ILE A 151 2.89 10.41 3.46
CA ILE A 151 1.88 11.47 3.41
C ILE A 151 2.55 12.85 3.48
N ASP A 152 3.50 13.05 4.39
CA ASP A 152 4.26 14.30 4.53
C ASP A 152 5.10 14.60 3.27
N GLU A 153 5.63 13.55 2.64
CA GLU A 153 6.32 13.58 1.35
C GLU A 153 5.36 13.77 0.15
N LYS A 154 4.05 13.89 0.40
CA LYS A 154 3.00 14.05 -0.62
C LYS A 154 3.04 12.96 -1.68
N GLN A 155 3.38 11.74 -1.29
CA GLN A 155 3.36 10.60 -2.20
C GLN A 155 1.91 10.21 -2.50
N GLU A 156 1.70 9.78 -3.74
CA GLU A 156 0.40 9.28 -4.19
C GLU A 156 0.59 7.98 -4.98
N PHE A 157 -0.39 7.09 -4.89
CA PHE A 157 -0.38 5.76 -5.50
C PHE A 157 -1.67 5.48 -6.25
N ASP A 158 -1.54 4.75 -7.36
CA ASP A 158 -2.65 4.29 -8.18
C ASP A 158 -3.21 2.96 -7.64
N LEU A 159 -2.36 2.14 -7.02
CA LEU A 159 -2.73 0.88 -6.38
C LEU A 159 -2.07 0.77 -5.01
N ILE A 160 -2.82 0.36 -4.00
CA ILE A 160 -2.29 0.07 -2.67
C ILE A 160 -2.74 -1.32 -2.21
N TYR A 161 -1.78 -2.13 -1.75
CA TYR A 161 -1.99 -3.43 -1.16
C TYR A 161 -1.65 -3.40 0.33
N VAL A 162 -2.63 -3.71 1.17
CA VAL A 162 -2.54 -3.72 2.64
C VAL A 162 -2.52 -5.17 3.11
N ASP A 163 -1.34 -5.66 3.50
CA ASP A 163 -1.04 -7.03 3.89
C ASP A 163 0.03 -7.06 5.02
N GLY A 164 -0.11 -6.12 5.97
CA GLY A 164 0.86 -5.88 7.04
C GLY A 164 0.56 -6.67 8.30
N SER A 165 0.21 -5.96 9.38
CA SER A 165 -0.20 -6.58 10.65
C SER A 165 -1.63 -7.13 10.55
N HIS A 166 -1.89 -8.30 11.13
CA HIS A 166 -3.24 -8.88 11.18
C HIS A 166 -4.02 -8.43 12.41
N PHE A 167 -3.38 -7.64 13.26
CA PHE A 167 -4.03 -7.00 14.39
C PHE A 167 -4.89 -5.83 13.92
N ALA A 168 -6.16 -5.83 14.34
CA ALA A 168 -7.16 -4.89 13.85
C ALA A 168 -6.80 -3.41 14.06
N ASP A 169 -6.11 -3.07 15.14
CA ASP A 169 -5.76 -1.68 15.45
C ASP A 169 -4.67 -1.16 14.48
N ASP A 170 -3.73 -2.02 14.10
CA ASP A 170 -2.71 -1.66 13.10
C ASP A 170 -3.35 -1.62 11.70
N ALA A 171 -4.13 -2.64 11.36
CA ALA A 171 -4.79 -2.75 10.06
C ALA A 171 -5.72 -1.56 9.79
N ILE A 172 -6.42 -1.01 10.81
CA ILE A 172 -7.27 0.17 10.61
C ILE A 172 -6.45 1.44 10.38
N VAL A 173 -5.32 1.61 11.08
CA VAL A 173 -4.42 2.75 10.86
C VAL A 173 -3.81 2.68 9.46
N ASP A 174 -3.38 1.50 9.02
CA ASP A 174 -2.86 1.28 7.68
C ASP A 174 -3.93 1.56 6.61
N SER A 175 -5.18 1.13 6.85
CA SER A 175 -6.30 1.40 5.96
C SER A 175 -6.54 2.91 5.78
N LEU A 176 -6.58 3.67 6.87
CA LEU A 176 -6.84 5.11 6.85
C LEU A 176 -5.70 5.89 6.18
N ASN A 177 -4.44 5.60 6.54
CA ASN A 177 -3.30 6.25 5.90
C ASN A 177 -3.17 5.88 4.42
N SER A 178 -3.41 4.62 4.07
CA SER A 178 -3.47 4.18 2.68
C SER A 178 -4.56 4.92 1.91
N TRP A 179 -5.72 5.20 2.51
CA TRP A 179 -6.80 5.89 1.81
C TRP A 179 -6.43 7.32 1.45
N ARG A 180 -5.63 7.98 2.29
CA ARG A 180 -5.08 9.32 2.06
C ARG A 180 -4.02 9.32 0.93
N LEU A 181 -3.23 8.25 0.85
CA LEU A 181 -2.20 8.05 -0.17
C LEU A 181 -2.77 7.57 -1.53
N LEU A 182 -4.00 7.08 -1.56
CA LEU A 182 -4.64 6.55 -2.77
C LEU A 182 -5.26 7.67 -3.62
N LYS A 183 -4.87 7.71 -4.89
CA LYS A 183 -5.46 8.60 -5.89
C LYS A 183 -6.93 8.30 -6.12
N GLN A 184 -7.68 9.32 -6.52
CA GLN A 184 -9.02 9.10 -7.07
C GLN A 184 -8.97 8.17 -8.29
N GLY A 185 -9.90 7.22 -8.37
CA GLY A 185 -9.92 6.18 -9.41
C GLY A 185 -8.97 5.00 -9.13
N GLY A 186 -8.07 5.14 -8.16
CA GLY A 186 -7.12 4.11 -7.74
C GLY A 186 -7.77 2.92 -7.04
N MET A 187 -6.99 1.85 -6.89
CA MET A 187 -7.41 0.58 -6.31
C MET A 187 -6.77 0.35 -4.94
N MET A 188 -7.56 -0.10 -3.96
CA MET A 188 -7.08 -0.57 -2.67
C MET A 188 -7.44 -2.04 -2.49
N ILE A 189 -6.48 -2.84 -2.04
CA ILE A 189 -6.64 -4.26 -1.77
C ILE A 189 -6.34 -4.48 -0.29
N PHE A 190 -7.27 -5.10 0.42
CA PHE A 190 -7.07 -5.58 1.78
C PHE A 190 -6.93 -7.10 1.77
N ASP A 191 -5.83 -7.62 2.32
CA ASP A 191 -5.66 -9.06 2.51
C ASP A 191 -6.35 -9.58 3.77
N ASP A 192 -6.44 -10.90 3.87
CA ASP A 192 -6.75 -11.63 5.11
C ASP A 192 -8.09 -11.31 5.76
N VAL A 193 -9.07 -10.81 4.99
CA VAL A 193 -10.42 -10.46 5.48
C VAL A 193 -11.11 -11.65 6.14
N MET A 194 -10.75 -12.87 5.74
CA MET A 194 -11.34 -14.11 6.23
C MET A 194 -10.41 -14.92 7.14
N TRP A 195 -9.25 -14.40 7.51
CA TRP A 195 -8.29 -15.11 8.35
C TRP A 195 -8.49 -14.82 9.85
N PRO A 196 -8.79 -15.83 10.69
CA PRO A 196 -8.91 -15.65 12.13
C PRO A 196 -7.58 -15.82 12.87
N ALA A 197 -6.65 -14.86 12.72
CA ALA A 197 -5.36 -14.84 13.44
C ALA A 197 -5.51 -14.80 14.97
N TYR A 198 -6.54 -14.12 15.48
CA TYR A 198 -6.75 -13.87 16.91
C TYR A 198 -8.08 -14.45 17.43
N PRO A 199 -8.12 -14.99 18.67
CA PRO A 199 -9.33 -15.53 19.27
C PRO A 199 -10.45 -14.51 19.44
N ARG A 200 -10.09 -13.25 19.73
CA ARG A 200 -11.06 -12.15 19.86
C ARG A 200 -11.45 -11.71 18.46
N PRO A 201 -12.72 -11.85 18.02
CA PRO A 201 -13.09 -11.52 16.64
C PRO A 201 -12.75 -10.08 16.23
N ARG A 202 -12.86 -9.13 17.16
CA ARG A 202 -12.54 -7.71 16.96
C ARG A 202 -11.04 -7.40 16.84
N ALA A 203 -10.16 -8.36 17.11
CA ALA A 203 -8.73 -8.21 16.97
C ALA A 203 -8.22 -8.58 15.57
N ASN A 204 -9.08 -9.12 14.70
CA ASN A 204 -8.70 -9.55 13.35
C ASN A 204 -8.96 -8.44 12.31
N THR A 205 -8.19 -8.46 11.23
CA THR A 205 -8.32 -7.64 10.01
C THR A 205 -9.77 -7.44 9.54
N ALA A 206 -10.58 -8.50 9.56
CA ALA A 206 -12.00 -8.46 9.19
C ALA A 206 -12.77 -7.34 9.89
N TRP A 207 -12.46 -7.10 11.17
CA TRP A 207 -13.10 -6.04 11.97
C TRP A 207 -12.64 -4.66 11.51
N ALA A 208 -11.33 -4.46 11.32
CA ALA A 208 -10.75 -3.21 10.84
C ALA A 208 -11.34 -2.82 9.47
N ILE A 209 -11.33 -3.76 8.53
CA ILE A 209 -11.88 -3.58 7.17
C ILE A 209 -13.38 -3.29 7.25
N HIS A 210 -14.13 -3.96 8.13
CA HIS A 210 -15.54 -3.64 8.32
C HIS A 210 -15.78 -2.20 8.79
N GLN A 211 -14.99 -1.71 9.76
CA GLN A 211 -15.09 -0.32 10.23
C GLN A 211 -14.66 0.68 9.15
N PHE A 212 -13.57 0.38 8.42
CA PHE A 212 -13.11 1.20 7.31
C PHE A 212 -14.19 1.36 6.24
N LEU A 213 -14.79 0.24 5.80
CA LEU A 213 -15.91 0.26 4.87
C LEU A 213 -17.05 1.09 5.45
N LYS A 214 -17.40 0.91 6.74
CA LYS A 214 -18.45 1.69 7.42
C LYS A 214 -18.20 3.19 7.33
N TYR A 215 -16.99 3.62 7.65
CA TYR A 215 -16.56 5.01 7.68
C TYR A 215 -16.61 5.65 6.28
N HIS A 216 -16.00 5.01 5.27
CA HIS A 216 -15.95 5.52 3.89
C HIS A 216 -17.18 5.13 3.05
N ALA A 217 -18.37 5.17 3.64
CA ALA A 217 -19.60 4.80 2.93
C ALA A 217 -19.85 5.69 1.71
N GLY A 218 -20.01 5.09 0.53
CA GLY A 218 -20.29 5.82 -0.71
C GLY A 218 -19.05 6.31 -1.46
N GLU A 219 -17.88 6.27 -0.84
CA GLU A 219 -16.60 6.73 -1.43
C GLU A 219 -15.95 5.73 -2.38
N TYR A 220 -16.42 4.48 -2.34
CA TYR A 220 -15.77 3.39 -3.04
C TYR A 220 -16.76 2.57 -3.87
N LYS A 221 -16.21 1.90 -4.88
CA LYS A 221 -16.85 0.81 -5.62
C LYS A 221 -16.17 -0.50 -5.22
N VAL A 222 -16.95 -1.50 -4.81
CA VAL A 222 -16.40 -2.85 -4.61
C VAL A 222 -16.09 -3.45 -5.99
N LEU A 223 -14.89 -3.98 -6.16
CA LEU A 223 -14.45 -4.69 -7.36
C LEU A 223 -14.31 -6.19 -7.14
N HIS A 224 -14.05 -6.58 -5.89
CA HIS A 224 -13.91 -7.96 -5.43
C HIS A 224 -14.25 -8.10 -3.95
N ALA A 225 -14.85 -9.23 -3.56
CA ALA A 225 -15.03 -9.60 -2.16
C ALA A 225 -14.96 -11.13 -1.93
N GLN A 226 -13.80 -11.65 -1.53
CA GLN A 226 -13.62 -13.01 -1.01
C GLN A 226 -12.66 -12.96 0.19
N TYR A 227 -11.62 -13.80 0.19
CA TYR A 227 -10.51 -13.73 1.13
C TYR A 227 -9.91 -12.31 1.18
N GLN A 228 -9.91 -11.62 0.03
CA GLN A 228 -9.54 -10.22 -0.11
C GLN A 228 -10.75 -9.33 -0.42
N ILE A 229 -10.66 -8.06 -0.02
CA ILE A 229 -11.58 -7.01 -0.47
C ILE A 229 -10.81 -6.06 -1.37
N ILE A 230 -11.29 -5.86 -2.60
CA ILE A 230 -10.70 -4.91 -3.55
C ILE A 230 -11.70 -3.80 -3.82
N LEU A 231 -11.27 -2.57 -3.58
CA LEU A 231 -12.05 -1.35 -3.74
C LEU A 231 -11.44 -0.46 -4.82
N GLN A 232 -12.29 0.30 -5.51
CA GLN A 232 -11.88 1.44 -6.31
C GLN A 232 -12.38 2.73 -5.65
N LYS A 233 -11.50 3.70 -5.43
CA LYS A 233 -11.87 5.02 -4.88
C LYS A 233 -12.61 5.83 -5.95
N LYS A 234 -13.83 6.28 -5.68
CA LYS A 234 -14.71 6.95 -6.65
C LYS A 234 -14.46 8.46 -6.74
N ALA A 235 -14.44 9.14 -5.60
CA ALA A 235 -14.20 10.56 -5.47
C ALA A 235 -13.81 10.86 -4.03
N ALA A 236 -12.96 11.87 -3.83
CA ALA A 236 -12.66 12.42 -2.52
C ALA A 236 -13.90 13.15 -1.99
N PHE A 237 -14.22 12.97 -0.71
CA PHE A 237 -15.00 13.98 0.00
C PHE A 237 -14.12 15.21 0.22
N ASP A 238 -14.73 16.38 0.24
CA ASP A 238 -14.06 17.60 0.65
C ASP A 238 -13.89 17.55 2.17
N ASP A 239 -12.69 17.15 2.61
CA ASP A 239 -12.27 17.22 4.02
C ASP A 239 -11.76 18.63 4.39
N GLY A 240 -12.00 19.62 3.53
CA GLY A 240 -11.83 21.03 3.84
C GLY A 240 -12.59 21.39 5.11
N LEU A 241 -12.01 22.35 5.85
CA LEU A 241 -12.77 22.96 6.94
C LEU A 241 -14.05 23.54 6.36
N ALA A 242 -15.16 23.25 7.01
CA ALA A 242 -16.44 23.77 6.58
C ALA A 242 -16.40 25.29 6.48
N ASP A 243 -17.13 25.87 5.52
CA ASP A 243 -17.09 27.30 5.19
C ASP A 243 -17.36 28.23 6.39
N TRP A 244 -18.01 27.71 7.45
CA TRP A 244 -18.30 28.44 8.69
C TRP A 244 -17.20 28.37 9.76
N VAL A 245 -16.11 27.62 9.51
CA VAL A 245 -14.93 27.61 10.37
C VAL A 245 -14.10 28.84 10.03
N ASN A 246 -14.15 29.85 10.89
CA ASN A 246 -13.36 31.08 10.73
C ASN A 246 -11.88 30.75 10.49
N HIS A 247 -11.37 31.06 9.31
CA HIS A 247 -9.94 31.04 9.07
C HIS A 247 -9.30 32.15 9.92
N PRO A 248 -8.34 31.84 10.81
CA PRO A 248 -7.50 32.88 11.36
C PRO A 248 -6.87 33.64 10.18
N ALA A 249 -6.95 34.97 10.21
CA ALA A 249 -6.33 35.80 9.17
C ALA A 249 -4.90 35.32 8.97
N ALA A 250 -4.52 35.05 7.72
CA ALA A 250 -3.17 34.60 7.38
C ALA A 250 -2.16 35.47 8.12
N ALA A 251 -1.24 34.86 8.86
CA ALA A 251 -0.23 35.58 9.60
C ALA A 251 0.48 36.52 8.62
N VAL A 252 0.29 37.83 8.82
CA VAL A 252 0.96 38.85 8.03
C VAL A 252 2.44 38.63 8.26
N ALA A 253 3.17 38.21 7.22
CA ALA A 253 4.60 38.05 7.29
C ALA A 253 5.19 39.39 7.76
N VAL A 254 5.74 39.40 8.98
CA VAL A 254 6.48 40.54 9.49
C VAL A 254 7.73 40.63 8.65
N THR A 255 7.72 41.51 7.65
CA THR A 255 8.93 41.93 6.94
C THR A 255 9.83 42.59 7.98
N GLN A 256 10.88 41.89 8.40
CA GLN A 256 11.99 42.51 9.11
C GLN A 256 12.66 43.49 8.15
N SER A 257 12.27 44.75 8.22
CA SER A 257 13.03 45.85 7.62
C SER A 257 14.36 45.96 8.39
N ALA A 258 15.44 45.58 7.72
CA ALA A 258 16.80 45.82 8.20
C ALA A 258 17.02 47.34 8.32
N THR A 259 16.95 47.88 9.53
CA THR A 259 17.45 49.23 9.82
C THR A 259 18.95 49.15 10.04
N ASN A 260 19.71 49.52 9.01
CA ASN A 260 21.10 49.93 9.13
C ASN A 260 21.19 51.13 10.09
N SER A 261 21.69 50.93 11.29
CA SER A 261 22.20 52.01 12.14
C SER A 261 23.72 51.94 12.14
N ASN A 262 24.32 52.80 11.30
CA ASN A 262 25.70 53.25 11.44
C ASN A 262 25.90 53.80 12.85
N HIS A 263 26.73 53.13 13.65
CA HIS A 263 27.39 53.75 14.79
C HIS A 263 28.87 53.36 14.77
N GLN A 264 29.69 54.28 14.27
CA GLN A 264 31.09 54.36 14.68
C GLN A 264 31.14 54.69 16.18
N PRO A 265 32.16 54.18 16.88
CA PRO A 265 32.83 54.99 17.88
C PRO A 265 34.32 55.12 17.60
N GLU A 266 34.71 56.39 17.55
CA GLU A 266 35.95 57.05 17.93
C GLU A 266 37.13 56.21 18.47
N GLN A 267 38.29 56.54 17.92
CA GLN A 267 39.61 56.22 18.46
C GLN A 267 39.84 56.88 19.83
N ALA A 268 40.37 56.12 20.78
CA ALA A 268 41.17 56.67 21.88
C ALA A 268 42.39 55.75 22.13
N HIS A 269 43.55 56.40 22.14
CA HIS A 269 44.88 55.84 22.34
C HIS A 269 45.20 55.52 23.81
N GLN A 270 46.23 54.66 23.98
CA GLN A 270 47.15 54.51 25.13
C GLN A 270 46.60 53.72 26.35
N HIS A 271 47.31 52.80 27.01
CA HIS A 271 48.75 52.64 27.25
C HIS A 271 49.09 51.15 27.55
N SER A 272 50.31 50.75 27.21
CA SER A 272 51.00 49.52 27.67
C SER A 272 51.34 49.60 29.17
N LEU A 273 51.32 48.46 29.89
CA LEU A 273 52.33 48.01 30.88
C LEU A 273 51.84 46.74 31.63
N GLY A 274 52.69 45.70 31.71
CA GLY A 274 52.59 44.58 32.66
C GLY A 274 52.58 43.20 32.04
#